data_AF-A0A933EW26-F1
#
_entry.id   AF-A0A933EW26-F1
#
_cell.length_a   1.000
_cell.length_b   1.000
_cell.length_c   1.000
_cell.angle_alpha   90.00
_cell.angle_beta   90.00
_cell.angle_gamma   90.00
#
_symmetry.space_group_name_H-M   'P 1'
#
loop_
_entity.id
_entity.type
_entity.pdbx_description
1 polymer ?
#
loop_
_entity_poly.entity_id
_entity_poly.type
_entity_poly.pdbx_seq_one_letter_code
_entity_poly.pdbx_strand_id
1 'polypeptide(L)' 'ITDRSYIMAEGRVLIAGTAQELITDPKAREIYLGEKFRM' A
#
# COMPACT_ATOMS: atom_id res chain seq x y z
N ILE A 1 -8.97 9.56 -8.72
CA ILE A 1 -8.33 8.28 -9.11
C ILE A 1 -6.83 8.55 -9.06
N THR A 2 -6.07 7.77 -8.30
CA THR A 2 -4.64 8.01 -8.09
C THR A 2 -3.85 7.09 -9.00
N ASP A 3 -3.04 7.65 -9.90
CA ASP A 3 -2.25 6.88 -10.87
C ASP A 3 -1.08 6.12 -10.24
N ARG A 4 -0.62 6.54 -9.05
CA ARG A 4 0.50 5.92 -8.35
C ARG A 4 0.43 6.17 -6.85
N SER A 5 0.71 5.13 -6.08
CA SER A 5 0.63 5.09 -4.63
C SER A 5 1.95 4.59 -4.05
N TYR A 6 2.34 5.19 -2.92
CA TYR A 6 3.60 4.89 -2.24
C TYR A 6 3.32 4.63 -0.76
N ILE A 7 3.85 3.52 -0.25
CA ILE A 7 3.86 3.19 1.18
C ILE A 7 5.25 3.50 1.70
N MET A 8 5.34 4.39 2.68
CA MET A 8 6.61 4.83 3.28
C MET A 8 6.60 4.56 4.79
N ALA A 9 7.70 4.02 5.30
CA ALA A 9 7.95 3.89 6.73
C ALA A 9 9.43 4.18 7.03
N GLU A 10 9.71 4.76 8.20
CA GLU A 10 11.08 5.09 8.64
C GLU A 10 11.90 5.89 7.60
N GLY A 11 11.23 6.77 6.85
CA GLY A 11 11.87 7.58 5.81
C GLY A 11 12.30 6.80 4.56
N ARG A 12 11.84 5.55 4.40
CA ARG A 12 12.10 4.71 3.21
C ARG A 12 10.79 4.35 2.53
N VAL A 13 10.83 4.29 1.20
CA VAL A 13 9.74 3.73 0.40
C VAL A 13 9.78 2.21 0.59
N LEU A 14 8.74 1.66 1.21
CA LEU A 14 8.59 0.23 1.38
C LEU A 14 8.00 -0.42 0.13
N ILE A 15 6.95 0.20 -0.44
CA ILE A 15 6.24 -0.32 -1.61
C ILE A 15 5.78 0.85 -2.48
N ALA A 16 5.93 0.71 -3.80
CA ALA A 16 5.53 1.69 -4.79
C ALA A 16 4.82 0.99 -5.95
N GLY A 17 3.65 1.48 -6.34
CA GLY A 17 2.87 0.89 -7.43
C GLY A 17 1.53 1.59 -7.61
N THR A 18 0.73 1.14 -8.56
CA THR A 18 -0.66 1.55 -8.69
C THR A 18 -1.48 1.04 -7.50
N ALA A 19 -2.64 1.67 -7.23
CA ALA A 19 -3.53 1.20 -6.17
C ALA A 19 -3.94 -0.28 -6.37
N GLN A 20 -4.07 -0.72 -7.63
CA GLN A 20 -4.42 -2.09 -7.98
C GLN A 20 -3.30 -3.07 -7.63
N GLU A 21 -2.05 -2.73 -7.95
CA GLU A 21 -0.87 -3.52 -7.59
C GLU A 21 -0.72 -3.64 -6.07
N LEU A 22 -0.93 -2.54 -5.33
CA LEU A 22 -0.86 -2.53 -3.87
C LEU A 22 -1.98 -3.34 -3.21
N ILE A 23 -3.18 -3.39 -3.79
CA ILE A 23 -4.29 -4.21 -3.27
C ILE A 23 -4.04 -5.70 -3.53
N THR A 24 -3.35 -6.05 -4.63
CA THR A 24 -3.02 -7.44 -4.94
C THR A 24 -1.78 -7.96 -4.22
N ASP A 25 -0.86 -7.07 -3.81
CA ASP A 25 0.36 -7.45 -3.12
C ASP A 25 0.04 -7.83 -1.65
N PRO A 26 0.28 -9.09 -1.24
CA PRO A 26 -0.05 -9.56 0.11
C PRO A 26 0.70 -8.81 1.22
N LYS A 27 1.91 -8.33 0.94
CA LYS A 27 2.73 -7.56 1.88
C LYS A 27 2.27 -6.10 1.95
N ALA A 28 1.84 -5.53 0.83
CA ALA A 28 1.21 -4.21 0.82
C ALA A 28 -0.12 -4.21 1.55
N ARG A 29 -0.93 -5.27 1.42
CA ARG A 29 -2.15 -5.46 2.20
C ARG A 29 -1.87 -5.46 3.70
N GLU A 30 -0.86 -6.19 4.15
CA GLU A 30 -0.52 -6.25 5.57
C GLU A 30 -0.11 -4.86 6.13
N ILE A 31 0.72 -4.14 5.38
CA ILE A 31 1.26 -2.83 5.81
C ILE A 31 0.22 -1.70 5.68
N TYR A 32 -0.58 -1.71 4.62
CA TYR A 32 -1.53 -0.63 4.31
C TYR A 32 -2.87 -0.79 5.04
N LEU A 33 -3.33 -2.04 5.28
CA LEU A 33 -4.67 -2.30 5.81
C LEU A 33 -4.72 -2.42 7.34
N GLY A 34 -3.56 -2.44 8.02
CA GLY A 34 -3.40 -2.81 9.44
C GLY A 34 -4.68 -2.74 10.28
N GLU A 35 -5.21 -3.90 10.66
CA GLU A 35 -6.46 -4.22 11.40
C GLU A 35 -7.75 -3.40 11.14
N LYS A 36 -7.73 -2.31 10.39
CA LYS A 36 -8.80 -1.30 10.33
C LYS A 36 -9.20 -0.89 8.93
N PHE A 37 -8.82 -1.64 7.90
CA PHE A 37 -9.36 -1.35 6.58
C PHE A 37 -10.82 -1.78 6.44
N ARG A 38 -11.70 -0.79 6.32
CA ARG A 38 -13.05 -0.92 5.78
C ARG A 38 -13.09 -0.27 4.41
N MET A 39 -13.65 -1.02 3.46
CA MET A 39 -13.87 -0.67 2.06
C MET A 39 -14.77 0.56 1.90
#